data_AF-A0A0X8GZ59-F1
#
_entry.id   AF-A0A0X8GZ59-F1
#
_cell.length_a   1.000
_cell.length_b   1.000
_cell.length_c   1.000
_cell.angle_alpha   90.00
_cell.angle_beta   90.00
_cell.angle_gamma   90.00
#
_symmetry.space_group_name_H-M   'P 1'
#
loop_
_entity.id
_entity.type
_entity.pdbx_description
1 polymer ?
#
loop_
_entity_poly.entity_id
_entity_poly.type
_entity_poly.pdbx_seq_one_letter_code
_entity_poly.pdbx_strand_id
1 'polypeptide(L)'
;MKDRIRRVINNHQLSCEHTSKYYYILRGFKPLMGAVEIPVKPYADSLDPKENRYILEEDLPNHDAHEFEGFDVWTVTFNLFDDKILDENGQLVDLNPLTLPVRFKNLNIFNEINPLTGIVDNLELDNDDRLDYLKAIGFLK
;
A
#
# COMPACT_ATOMS: atom_id res chain seq x y z
N MET A 1 12.27 4.95 -4.66
CA MET A 1 10.84 4.58 -4.49
C MET A 1 10.66 3.16 -3.96
N LYS A 2 11.21 2.12 -4.62
CA LYS A 2 11.16 0.72 -4.16
C LYS A 2 11.67 0.53 -2.72
N ASP A 3 12.83 1.11 -2.40
CA ASP A 3 13.39 1.05 -1.03
C ASP A 3 12.52 1.70 0.03
N ARG A 4 11.74 2.73 -0.35
CA ARG A 4 10.83 3.41 0.57
C ARG A 4 9.64 2.51 0.91
N ILE A 5 9.03 1.87 -0.09
CA ILE A 5 7.95 0.90 0.12
C ILE A 5 8.44 -0.24 1.02
N ARG A 6 9.59 -0.84 0.69
CA ARG A 6 10.21 -1.90 1.48
C ARG A 6 10.49 -1.44 2.90
N ARG A 7 11.04 -0.24 3.09
CA ARG A 7 11.36 0.32 4.41
C ARG A 7 10.12 0.58 5.24
N VAL A 8 9.04 1.13 4.69
CA VAL A 8 7.81 1.41 5.46
C VAL A 8 7.21 0.10 5.96
N ILE A 9 7.07 -0.89 5.07
CA ILE A 9 6.52 -2.20 5.45
C ILE A 9 7.45 -2.91 6.44
N ASN A 10 8.77 -2.97 6.18
CA ASN A 10 9.72 -3.63 7.09
C ASN A 10 9.90 -2.92 8.43
N ASN A 11 9.97 -1.59 8.46
CA ASN A 11 10.11 -0.85 9.71
C ASN A 11 8.87 -1.03 10.58
N HIS A 12 7.69 -1.11 9.97
CA HIS A 12 6.48 -1.43 10.72
C HIS A 12 6.59 -2.81 11.39
N GLN A 13 7.10 -3.81 10.67
CA GLN A 13 7.34 -5.14 11.24
C GLN A 13 8.36 -5.14 12.39
N LEU A 14 9.43 -4.35 12.29
CA LEU A 14 10.54 -4.35 13.25
C LEU A 14 10.30 -3.45 14.46
N SER A 15 9.58 -2.34 14.28
CA SER A 15 9.31 -1.37 15.36
C SER A 15 8.28 -1.87 16.36
N CYS A 16 7.48 -2.85 15.97
CA CYS A 16 6.63 -3.57 16.90
C CYS A 16 7.38 -4.79 17.41
N GLU A 17 7.98 -4.69 18.60
CA GLU A 17 8.53 -5.82 19.39
C GLU A 17 7.43 -6.85 19.80
N HIS A 18 6.33 -6.89 19.08
CA HIS A 18 5.16 -7.69 19.35
C HIS A 18 5.20 -8.98 18.52
N THR A 19 4.81 -10.09 19.15
CA THR A 19 4.38 -11.33 18.48
C THR A 19 3.09 -11.16 17.65
N SER A 20 2.73 -9.93 17.30
CA SER A 20 1.51 -9.56 16.58
C SER A 20 1.62 -9.94 15.12
N LYS A 21 0.55 -10.52 14.58
CA LYS A 21 0.45 -10.96 13.19
C LYS A 21 -0.08 -9.79 12.36
N TYR A 22 0.71 -9.27 11.41
CA TYR A 22 0.24 -8.17 10.57
C TYR A 22 -0.40 -8.66 9.29
N TYR A 23 -1.54 -8.06 8.98
CA TYR A 23 -2.22 -8.23 7.71
C TYR A 23 -2.30 -6.89 7.00
N TYR A 24 -1.62 -6.75 5.87
CA TYR A 24 -1.53 -5.49 5.13
C TYR A 24 -2.54 -5.45 3.99
N ILE A 25 -3.41 -4.46 4.01
CA ILE A 25 -4.28 -4.10 2.88
C ILE A 25 -3.53 -3.05 2.06
N LEU A 26 -3.08 -3.41 0.86
CA LEU A 26 -2.32 -2.51 -0.01
C LEU A 26 -3.28 -1.75 -0.94
N ARG A 27 -3.31 -0.42 -0.82
CA ARG A 27 -4.18 0.47 -1.62
C ARG A 27 -3.40 1.19 -2.71
N GLY A 28 -3.86 1.09 -3.95
CA GLY A 28 -3.21 1.71 -5.11
C GLY A 28 -1.93 0.99 -5.55
N PHE A 29 -1.79 -0.29 -5.21
CA PHE A 29 -0.59 -1.08 -5.50
C PHE A 29 -0.74 -1.98 -6.73
N LYS A 30 -1.95 -2.32 -7.18
CA LYS A 30 -2.17 -3.31 -8.27
C LYS A 30 -1.32 -3.03 -9.53
N PRO A 31 -1.26 -1.80 -10.07
CA PRO A 31 -0.44 -1.49 -11.25
C PRO A 31 1.07 -1.56 -11.00
N LEU A 32 1.47 -1.50 -9.72
CA LEU A 32 2.85 -1.51 -9.28
C LEU A 32 3.37 -2.92 -9.02
N MET A 33 2.51 -3.95 -9.04
CA MET A 33 2.83 -5.32 -8.57
C MET A 33 3.91 -6.08 -9.36
N GLY A 34 4.48 -5.50 -10.42
CA GLY A 34 5.70 -6.01 -11.09
C GLY A 34 6.93 -5.10 -10.94
N ALA A 35 6.75 -3.89 -10.41
CA ALA A 35 7.80 -2.90 -10.22
C ALA A 35 8.32 -2.87 -8.77
N VAL A 36 7.49 -3.27 -7.80
CA VAL A 36 7.82 -3.21 -6.37
C VAL A 36 7.94 -4.60 -5.75
N GLU A 37 8.96 -4.76 -4.91
CA GLU A 37 9.08 -5.94 -4.05
C GLU A 37 8.37 -5.66 -2.73
N ILE A 38 7.31 -6.41 -2.45
CA ILE A 38 6.59 -6.35 -1.17
C ILE A 38 7.23 -7.39 -0.24
N PRO A 39 7.78 -7.00 0.93
CA PRO A 39 8.56 -7.89 1.79
C PRO A 39 7.68 -8.80 2.68
N VAL A 40 6.45 -9.07 2.23
CA VAL A 40 5.48 -9.96 2.88
C VAL A 40 4.84 -10.85 1.83
N LYS A 41 4.37 -12.03 2.22
CA LYS A 41 3.76 -12.96 1.27
C LYS A 41 2.33 -12.52 0.94
N PRO A 42 1.85 -12.77 -0.29
CA PRO A 42 0.43 -12.58 -0.59
C PRO A 42 -0.43 -13.49 0.29
N TYR A 43 -1.71 -13.15 0.40
CA TYR A 43 -2.72 -14.02 0.98
C TYR A 43 -2.67 -15.43 0.38
N ALA A 44 -2.91 -16.43 1.23
CA ALA A 44 -3.04 -17.83 0.84
C ALA A 44 -4.01 -18.53 1.78
N ASP A 45 -4.78 -19.49 1.25
CA ASP A 45 -5.81 -20.25 1.99
C ASP A 45 -5.29 -20.94 3.26
N SER A 46 -3.97 -21.24 3.30
CA SER A 46 -3.27 -21.72 4.49
C SER A 46 -2.45 -20.60 5.11
N LEU A 47 -3.01 -19.98 6.14
CA LEU A 47 -2.37 -18.91 6.90
C LEU A 47 -1.42 -19.52 7.94
N ASP A 48 -0.11 -19.45 7.68
CA ASP A 48 0.89 -19.67 8.74
C ASP A 48 0.77 -18.51 9.74
N PRO A 49 0.41 -18.77 11.00
CA PRO A 49 0.21 -17.75 12.01
C PRO A 49 1.48 -16.99 12.42
N LYS A 50 2.66 -17.35 11.89
CA LYS A 50 3.94 -16.66 12.17
C LYS A 50 4.39 -15.72 11.05
N GLU A 51 3.62 -15.61 9.97
CA GLU A 51 4.04 -14.86 8.81
C GLU A 51 3.10 -13.69 8.52
N ASN A 52 3.69 -12.52 8.28
CA ASN A 52 2.93 -11.36 7.81
C ASN A 52 2.44 -11.59 6.38
N ARG A 53 1.26 -11.05 6.08
CA ARG A 53 0.57 -11.26 4.81
C ARG A 53 0.08 -9.94 4.23
N TYR A 54 -0.14 -9.91 2.92
CA TYR A 54 -0.82 -8.80 2.28
C TYR A 54 -1.94 -9.26 1.33
N ILE A 55 -2.91 -8.37 1.15
CA ILE A 55 -3.89 -8.42 0.07
C ILE A 55 -3.93 -7.06 -0.63
N LEU A 56 -4.35 -7.05 -1.89
CA LEU A 56 -4.64 -5.83 -2.60
C LEU A 56 -6.07 -5.39 -2.29
N GLU A 57 -6.31 -4.08 -2.20
CA GLU A 57 -7.63 -3.53 -1.89
C GLU A 57 -8.71 -4.03 -2.85
N GLU A 58 -8.38 -4.16 -4.13
CA GLU A 58 -9.28 -4.58 -5.20
C GLU A 58 -9.70 -6.05 -5.04
N ASP A 59 -8.88 -6.85 -4.36
CA ASP A 59 -9.15 -8.27 -4.13
C ASP A 59 -9.99 -8.48 -2.85
N LEU A 60 -10.08 -7.50 -1.95
CA LEU A 60 -10.84 -7.57 -0.67
C LEU A 60 -12.28 -8.05 -0.80
N PRO A 61 -13.10 -7.66 -1.81
CA PRO A 61 -14.48 -8.09 -1.91
C PRO A 61 -14.65 -9.61 -2.05
N ASN A 62 -13.59 -10.33 -2.39
CA ASN A 62 -13.58 -11.79 -2.50
C ASN A 62 -13.26 -12.50 -1.17
N HIS A 63 -13.04 -11.75 -0.09
CA HIS A 63 -12.66 -12.27 1.22
C HIS A 63 -13.67 -11.92 2.30
N ASP A 64 -13.87 -12.86 3.22
CA ASP A 64 -14.71 -12.65 4.40
C ASP A 64 -13.91 -11.91 5.49
N ALA A 65 -14.58 -11.02 6.24
CA ALA A 65 -13.99 -10.34 7.38
C ALA A 65 -13.41 -11.31 8.44
N HIS A 66 -13.98 -12.52 8.57
CA HIS A 66 -13.50 -13.55 9.48
C HIS A 66 -12.08 -14.04 9.14
N GLU A 67 -11.63 -13.88 7.88
CA GLU A 67 -10.28 -14.27 7.45
C GLU A 67 -9.18 -13.38 8.05
N PHE A 68 -9.57 -12.20 8.53
CA PHE A 68 -8.66 -11.26 9.18
C PHE A 68 -8.71 -11.35 10.72
N GLU A 69 -9.53 -12.25 11.28
CA GLU A 69 -9.61 -12.43 12.73
C GLU A 69 -8.27 -12.91 13.31
N GLY A 70 -7.84 -12.27 14.40
CA GLY A 70 -6.57 -12.56 15.04
C GLY A 70 -5.34 -11.95 14.36
N PHE A 71 -5.53 -11.11 13.34
CA PHE A 71 -4.49 -10.25 12.79
C PHE A 71 -4.68 -8.79 13.22
N ASP A 72 -3.55 -8.10 13.41
CA ASP A 72 -3.50 -6.64 13.40
C ASP A 72 -3.56 -6.18 11.95
N VAL A 73 -4.73 -5.70 11.51
CA VAL A 73 -4.94 -5.27 10.12
C VAL A 73 -4.50 -3.83 9.93
N TRP A 74 -3.65 -3.60 8.93
CA TRP A 74 -3.12 -2.30 8.57
C TRP A 74 -3.39 -2.01 7.11
N THR A 75 -3.86 -0.79 6.85
CA THR A 75 -3.91 -0.27 5.49
C THR A 75 -2.56 0.34 5.16
N VAL A 76 -1.99 0.00 4.01
CA VAL A 76 -0.78 0.62 3.46
C VAL A 76 -1.18 1.32 2.17
N THR A 77 -1.07 2.64 2.15
CA THR A 77 -1.54 3.48 1.05
C THR A 77 -0.37 3.99 0.22
N PHE A 78 -0.40 3.76 -1.10
CA PHE A 78 0.50 4.40 -2.06
C PHE A 78 0.05 5.86 -2.27
N ASN A 79 0.30 6.71 -1.28
CA ASN A 79 -0.19 8.09 -1.19
C ASN A 79 0.67 9.10 -1.98
N LEU A 80 1.10 8.75 -3.19
CA LEU A 80 1.89 9.69 -4.01
C LEU A 80 1.02 10.83 -4.56
N PHE A 81 -0.26 10.57 -4.79
CA PHE A 81 -1.20 11.49 -5.41
C PHE A 81 -2.05 12.19 -4.34
N ASP A 82 -2.41 13.45 -4.61
CA ASP A 82 -3.27 14.23 -3.72
C ASP A 82 -4.72 13.71 -3.86
N ASP A 83 -5.27 13.21 -2.75
CA ASP A 83 -6.63 12.66 -2.61
C ASP A 83 -7.04 11.61 -3.66
N LYS A 84 -6.06 11.00 -4.33
CA LYS A 84 -6.27 9.99 -5.37
C LYS A 84 -5.34 8.79 -5.17
N ILE A 85 -5.72 7.68 -5.79
CA ILE A 85 -4.91 6.46 -5.90
C ILE A 85 -5.01 5.90 -7.31
N LEU A 86 -4.15 4.93 -7.61
CA LEU A 86 -4.25 4.16 -8.85
C LEU A 86 -5.27 3.04 -8.69
N ASP A 87 -6.16 2.85 -9.66
CA ASP A 87 -6.99 1.65 -9.76
C ASP A 87 -6.21 0.46 -10.36
N GLU A 88 -6.87 -0.68 -10.56
CA GLU A 88 -6.26 -1.87 -11.16
C GLU A 88 -5.70 -1.66 -12.58
N ASN A 89 -6.18 -0.64 -13.29
CA ASN A 89 -5.80 -0.30 -14.65
C ASN A 89 -4.74 0.82 -14.71
N GLY A 90 -4.22 1.27 -13.55
CA GLY A 90 -3.27 2.37 -13.47
C GLY A 90 -3.88 3.75 -13.72
N GLN A 91 -5.20 3.87 -13.63
CA GLN A 91 -5.92 5.15 -13.74
C GLN A 91 -6.07 5.80 -12.37
N LEU A 92 -6.08 7.13 -12.35
CA LEU A 92 -6.29 7.88 -11.11
C LEU A 92 -7.77 7.92 -10.76
N VAL A 93 -8.09 7.41 -9.57
CA VAL A 93 -9.42 7.43 -8.98
C VAL A 93 -9.38 8.11 -7.62
N ASP A 94 -10.52 8.61 -7.16
CA ASP A 94 -10.60 9.28 -5.86
C ASP A 94 -10.32 8.29 -4.72
N LEU A 95 -9.57 8.76 -3.71
CA LEU A 95 -9.27 7.99 -2.51
C LEU A 95 -10.54 7.88 -1.65
N ASN A 96 -11.32 6.83 -1.90
CA ASN A 96 -12.51 6.56 -1.10
C ASN A 96 -12.12 5.99 0.29
N PRO A 97 -12.89 6.25 1.35
CA PRO A 97 -12.70 5.55 2.61
C PRO A 97 -12.90 4.04 2.45
N LEU A 98 -12.01 3.23 3.05
CA LEU A 98 -12.24 1.79 3.15
C LEU A 98 -13.47 1.54 4.02
N THR A 99 -14.49 0.90 3.44
CA THR A 99 -15.71 0.55 4.16
C THR A 99 -15.64 -0.91 4.58
N LEU A 100 -14.95 -1.15 5.70
CA LEU A 100 -14.85 -2.48 6.30
C LEU A 100 -15.22 -2.38 7.79
N PRO A 101 -15.80 -3.43 8.39
CA PRO A 101 -16.36 -3.39 9.75
C PRO A 101 -15.32 -3.29 10.88
N VAL A 102 -14.03 -3.23 10.55
CA VAL A 102 -12.90 -3.22 11.51
C VAL A 102 -12.23 -1.85 11.51
N ARG A 103 -11.71 -1.38 12.64
CA ARG A 103 -10.89 -0.16 12.68
C ARG A 103 -9.51 -0.46 12.10
N PHE A 104 -9.19 0.12 10.95
CA PHE A 104 -7.85 0.03 10.36
C PHE A 104 -6.95 1.15 10.88
N LYS A 105 -5.69 0.80 11.12
CA LYS A 105 -4.61 1.78 11.21
C LYS A 105 -4.04 1.97 9.81
N ASN A 106 -3.69 3.20 9.46
CA ASN A 106 -3.15 3.53 8.14
C ASN A 106 -1.63 3.77 8.22
N LEU A 107 -0.92 3.29 7.21
CA LEU A 107 0.48 3.56 6.93
C LEU A 107 0.59 4.18 5.55
N ASN A 108 1.19 5.35 5.50
CA ASN A 108 1.48 6.05 4.26
C ASN A 108 2.90 5.73 3.80
N ILE A 109 3.07 5.39 2.52
CA ILE A 109 4.40 5.12 1.94
C ILE A 109 5.25 6.39 1.92
N PHE A 110 4.61 7.52 1.61
CA PHE A 110 5.26 8.81 1.43
C PHE A 110 4.90 9.78 2.56
N ASN A 111 5.66 10.87 2.64
CA ASN A 111 5.46 11.89 3.66
C ASN A 111 4.06 12.51 3.51
N GLU A 112 3.32 12.59 4.61
CA GLU A 112 1.95 13.12 4.63
C GLU A 112 1.88 14.63 4.38
N ILE A 113 2.96 15.37 4.66
CA ILE A 113 3.06 16.81 4.39
C ILE A 113 3.26 17.06 2.89
N ASN A 114 4.17 16.29 2.27
CA ASN A 114 4.38 16.36 0.83
C ASN A 114 4.97 15.03 0.31
N PRO A 115 4.19 14.23 -0.42
CA PRO A 115 4.62 12.93 -0.92
C PRO A 115 5.86 12.97 -1.83
N LEU A 116 6.11 14.10 -2.50
CA LEU A 116 7.20 14.31 -3.46
C LEU A 116 8.56 14.52 -2.81
N THR A 117 8.59 14.75 -1.50
CA THR A 117 9.83 15.02 -0.74
C THR A 117 10.84 13.88 -0.90
N GLY A 118 11.97 14.18 -1.55
CA GLY A 118 13.03 13.21 -1.83
C GLY A 118 12.71 12.22 -2.95
N ILE A 119 11.79 12.59 -3.85
CA ILE A 119 11.46 11.86 -5.09
C ILE A 119 11.78 12.72 -6.30
N VAL A 120 11.32 13.97 -6.30
CA VAL A 120 11.50 14.95 -7.38
C VAL A 120 11.98 16.29 -6.82
N ASP A 121 12.61 17.10 -7.66
CA ASP A 121 13.07 18.44 -7.29
C ASP A 121 11.91 19.45 -7.25
N ASN A 122 10.94 19.30 -8.16
CA ASN A 122 9.72 20.11 -8.16
C ASN A 122 8.68 19.49 -7.22
N LEU A 123 8.44 20.13 -6.08
CA LEU A 123 7.48 19.67 -5.07
C LEU A 123 6.04 20.12 -5.32
N GLU A 124 5.78 20.76 -6.46
CA GLU A 124 4.48 21.31 -6.87
C GLU A 124 3.86 20.58 -8.07
N LEU A 125 4.32 19.35 -8.37
CA LEU A 125 3.70 18.54 -9.43
C LEU A 125 2.25 18.21 -9.07
N ASP A 126 1.35 18.41 -10.03
CA ASP A 126 -0.03 17.95 -9.90
C ASP A 126 -0.13 16.42 -10.12
N ASN A 127 -1.33 15.87 -10.01
CA ASN A 127 -1.52 14.42 -10.11
C ASN A 127 -1.22 13.87 -11.51
N ASP A 128 -1.46 14.63 -12.58
CA ASP A 128 -1.18 14.19 -13.95
C ASP A 128 0.33 14.19 -14.19
N ASP A 129 1.03 15.23 -13.75
CA ASP A 129 2.49 15.31 -13.77
C ASP A 129 3.14 14.18 -12.96
N ARG A 130 2.59 13.85 -11.78
CA ARG A 130 3.06 12.73 -10.95
C ARG A 130 2.88 11.39 -11.66
N LEU A 131 1.78 11.21 -12.37
CA LEU A 131 1.50 10.00 -13.13
C LEU A 131 2.46 9.84 -14.29
N ASP A 132 2.70 10.92 -15.03
CA ASP A 132 3.66 10.96 -16.13
C ASP A 132 5.09 10.76 -15.65
N TYR A 133 5.45 11.31 -14.49
CA TYR A 133 6.71 11.00 -13.84
C TYR A 133 6.87 9.50 -13.58
N LEU A 134 5.87 8.82 -13.00
CA LEU A 134 5.92 7.38 -12.74
C LEU A 134 6.07 6.56 -14.02
N LYS A 135 5.39 6.93 -15.10
CA LYS A 135 5.53 6.29 -16.42
C LYS A 135 6.93 6.52 -17.00
N ALA A 136 7.44 7.76 -16.92
CA ALA A 136 8.75 8.12 -17.45
C ALA A 136 9.90 7.35 -16.80
N ILE A 137 9.79 7.06 -15.50
CA ILE A 137 10.79 6.25 -14.78
C ILE A 137 10.54 4.73 -14.86
N GLY A 138 9.56 4.28 -15.66
CA GLY A 138 9.21 2.87 -15.85
C GLY A 138 8.63 2.20 -14.60
N PHE A 139 8.03 2.98 -13.69
CA PHE A 139 7.42 2.46 -12.47
C PHE A 139 5.98 2.00 -12.69
N LEU A 140 5.31 2.60 -13.68
CA LEU A 140 4.06 2.14 -14.26
C LEU A 140 4.33 1.65 -15.69
N LYS A 141 3.68 0.54 -16.08
CA LYS A 141 3.77 -0.02 -17.43
C LYS A 141 2.62 0.43 -18.30
#